data_AF-A0A932N658-F1
#
_entry.id   AF-A0A932N658-F1
#
_cell.length_a   1.000
_cell.length_b   1.000
_cell.length_c   1.000
_cell.angle_alpha   90.00
_cell.angle_beta   90.00
_cell.angle_gamma   90.00
#
_symmetry.space_group_name_H-M   'P 1'
#
loop_
_entity.id
_entity.type
_entity.pdbx_description
1 polymer ?
#
loop_
_entity_poly.entity_id
_entity_poly.type
_entity_poly.pdbx_seq_one_letter_code
_entity_poly.pdbx_strand_id
1 'polypeptide(L)'
;MNQLPEPLMDVLRSYCHVEWFELNELADDIRYRRCTFDVISLKNQLKQFVASDQIPYDVINAITLNEFHSSEEAQRWLQCIYEAVFPDE
;
A
#
# COMPACT_ATOMS: atom_id res chain seq x y z
N MET A 1 -1.71 11.12 16.60
CA MET A 1 -2.04 9.78 16.10
C MET A 1 -2.34 9.92 14.62
N ASN A 2 -1.31 9.83 13.77
CA ASN A 2 -1.46 9.83 12.31
C ASN A 2 -1.41 8.38 11.86
N GLN A 3 -2.47 7.63 12.07
CA GLN A 3 -2.54 6.24 11.64
C GLN A 3 -3.06 6.19 10.19
N LEU A 4 -2.53 5.25 9.40
CA LEU A 4 -3.08 4.97 8.08
C LEU A 4 -4.49 4.38 8.23
N PRO A 5 -5.42 4.70 7.32
CA PRO A 5 -6.78 4.17 7.39
C PRO A 5 -6.81 2.68 7.02
N GLU A 6 -7.80 1.95 7.55
CA GLU A 6 -8.09 0.59 7.10
C GLU A 6 -8.90 0.60 5.80
N PRO A 7 -8.67 -0.31 4.83
CA PRO A 7 -7.79 -1.49 4.93
C PRO A 7 -6.31 -1.27 4.55
N LEU A 8 -5.90 -0.06 4.17
CA LEU A 8 -4.53 0.20 3.70
C LEU A 8 -3.47 -0.21 4.74
N MET A 9 -3.69 0.09 6.01
CA MET A 9 -2.73 -0.27 7.06
C MET A 9 -2.52 -1.78 7.17
N ASP A 10 -3.61 -2.56 7.28
CA ASP A 10 -3.54 -4.02 7.37
C ASP A 10 -2.92 -4.65 6.12
N VAL A 11 -3.21 -4.12 4.93
CA VAL A 11 -2.65 -4.62 3.67
C VAL A 11 -1.15 -4.35 3.58
N LEU A 12 -0.70 -3.12 3.87
CA LEU A 12 0.74 -2.81 3.85
C LEU A 12 1.50 -3.64 4.88
N ARG A 13 0.89 -3.87 6.05
CA ARG A 13 1.47 -4.67 7.11
C ARG A 13 1.51 -6.16 6.79
N SER A 14 0.59 -6.67 5.96
CA SER A 14 0.45 -8.11 5.72
C SER A 14 1.04 -8.58 4.39
N TYR A 15 1.20 -7.67 3.42
CA TYR A 15 1.60 -8.00 2.06
C TYR A 15 2.75 -7.15 1.50
N CYS A 16 3.18 -6.12 2.22
CA CYS A 16 4.15 -5.15 1.71
C CYS A 16 5.33 -4.99 2.68
N HIS A 17 5.80 -6.10 3.25
CA HIS A 17 7.09 -6.14 3.91
C HIS A 17 8.23 -5.84 2.91
N VAL A 18 9.45 -5.66 3.43
CA VAL A 18 10.66 -5.31 2.64
C VAL A 18 10.84 -6.16 1.37
N GLU A 19 10.35 -7.39 1.38
CA GLU A 19 10.40 -8.31 0.24
C GLU A 19 9.11 -8.24 -0.59
N TRP A 20 9.23 -7.81 -1.85
CA TRP A 20 8.12 -7.64 -2.82
C TRP A 20 7.41 -8.94 -3.24
N PHE A 21 7.71 -10.08 -2.61
CA PHE A 21 7.14 -11.38 -2.96
C PHE A 21 5.63 -11.41 -2.73
N GLU A 22 5.19 -10.85 -1.60
CA GLU A 22 3.78 -10.85 -1.15
C GLU A 22 2.89 -9.90 -1.98
N LEU A 23 3.48 -8.98 -2.75
CA LEU A 23 2.73 -8.10 -3.65
C LEU A 23 2.07 -8.84 -4.81
N ASN A 24 2.71 -9.89 -5.33
CA ASN A 24 2.10 -10.73 -6.36
C ASN A 24 0.91 -11.51 -5.79
N GLU A 25 1.04 -12.01 -4.56
CA GLU A 25 -0.06 -12.68 -3.85
C GLU A 25 -1.24 -11.72 -3.60
N LEU A 26 -0.96 -10.47 -3.21
CA LEU A 26 -1.98 -9.43 -3.07
C LEU A 26 -2.72 -9.16 -4.40
N ALA A 27 -1.98 -9.06 -5.51
CA ALA A 27 -2.55 -8.84 -6.83
C ALA A 27 -3.44 -10.02 -7.27
N ASP A 28 -2.97 -11.26 -7.06
CA ASP A 28 -3.75 -12.47 -7.33
C ASP A 28 -4.99 -12.56 -6.44
N ASP A 29 -4.88 -12.27 -5.14
CA ASP A 29 -6.01 -12.28 -4.21
C ASP A 29 -7.08 -11.26 -4.62
N ILE A 30 -6.68 -10.06 -5.06
CA ILE A 30 -7.59 -9.04 -5.57
C ILE A 30 -8.24 -9.49 -6.87
N ARG A 31 -7.45 -10.02 -7.81
CA ARG A 31 -7.91 -10.49 -9.11
C ARG A 31 -8.93 -11.63 -8.98
N TYR A 32 -8.68 -12.59 -8.09
CA TYR A 32 -9.56 -13.73 -7.85
C TYR A 32 -10.62 -13.48 -6.77
N ARG A 33 -10.71 -12.26 -6.22
CA ARG A 33 -11.65 -11.86 -5.15
C ARG A 33 -11.56 -12.75 -3.90
N ARG A 34 -10.34 -13.08 -3.50
CA ARG A 34 -10.03 -13.88 -2.31
C ARG A 34 -9.73 -13.03 -1.07
N CYS A 35 -9.67 -11.71 -1.22
CA CYS A 35 -9.44 -10.78 -0.12
C CYS A 35 -10.60 -10.80 0.90
N THR A 36 -10.25 -10.65 2.18
CA THR A 36 -11.21 -10.45 3.27
C THR A 36 -11.52 -8.97 3.55
N PHE A 37 -10.84 -8.07 2.86
CA PHE A 37 -10.97 -6.61 3.00
C PHE A 37 -11.69 -5.97 1.81
N ASP A 38 -12.15 -4.73 1.99
CA ASP A 38 -12.81 -3.96 0.93
C ASP A 38 -11.81 -3.42 -0.09
N VAL A 39 -11.72 -4.10 -1.24
CA VAL A 39 -10.80 -3.77 -2.34
C VAL A 39 -11.03 -2.36 -2.88
N ILE A 40 -12.27 -1.88 -2.93
CA ILE A 40 -12.61 -0.53 -3.43
C ILE A 40 -12.02 0.53 -2.50
N SER A 41 -12.13 0.33 -1.18
CA SER A 41 -11.57 1.22 -0.16
C SER A 41 -10.05 1.20 -0.20
N LEU A 42 -9.41 0.03 -0.31
CA LEU A 42 -7.96 -0.08 -0.48
C LEU A 42 -7.49 0.74 -1.68
N LYS A 43 -8.14 0.55 -2.84
CA LYS A 43 -7.82 1.27 -4.07
C LYS A 43 -7.96 2.77 -3.91
N ASN A 44 -9.08 3.25 -3.36
CA ASN A 44 -9.32 4.68 -3.16
C ASN A 44 -8.31 5.29 -2.20
N GLN A 45 -7.94 4.58 -1.14
CA GLN A 45 -6.93 5.03 -0.17
C GLN A 45 -5.55 5.11 -0.83
N LEU A 46 -5.11 4.06 -1.53
CA LEU A 46 -3.85 4.10 -2.28
C LEU A 46 -3.81 5.28 -3.25
N LYS A 47 -4.88 5.49 -4.03
CA LYS A 47 -4.97 6.61 -4.97
C LYS A 47 -4.90 7.98 -4.27
N GLN A 48 -5.55 8.13 -3.11
CA GLN A 48 -5.49 9.36 -2.32
C GLN A 48 -4.09 9.62 -1.78
N PHE A 49 -3.40 8.60 -1.26
CA PHE A 49 -2.05 8.76 -0.77
C PHE A 49 -1.06 9.00 -1.92
N VAL A 50 -1.15 8.28 -3.03
CA VAL A 50 -0.30 8.54 -4.22
C VAL A 50 -0.47 9.98 -4.74
N ALA A 51 -1.66 10.57 -4.61
CA ALA A 51 -1.93 11.96 -4.98
C ALA A 51 -1.57 12.99 -3.88
N SER A 52 -1.13 12.56 -2.70
CA SER A 52 -0.79 13.42 -1.57
C SER A 52 0.71 13.74 -1.55
N ASP A 53 1.06 15.02 -1.39
CA ASP A 53 2.44 15.46 -1.18
C ASP A 53 2.94 15.18 0.25
N GLN A 54 2.05 14.77 1.15
CA GLN A 54 2.37 14.50 2.56
C GLN A 54 2.05 13.04 2.91
N ILE A 55 3.05 12.18 2.74
CA ILE A 55 2.98 10.78 3.16
C ILE A 55 3.61 10.64 4.55
N PRO A 56 2.92 10.01 5.52
CA PRO A 56 3.49 9.69 6.82
C PRO A 56 4.47 8.50 6.69
N TYR A 57 5.62 8.73 6.03
CA TYR A 57 6.58 7.68 5.69
C TYR A 57 7.17 7.01 6.94
N ASP A 58 7.30 7.71 8.07
CA ASP A 58 7.71 7.11 9.35
C ASP A 58 6.73 6.02 9.82
N VAL A 59 5.43 6.21 9.57
CA VAL A 59 4.38 5.25 9.94
C VAL A 59 4.43 4.04 9.01
N ILE A 60 4.66 4.26 7.72
CA ILE A 60 4.86 3.19 6.74
C ILE A 60 6.08 2.37 7.12
N ASN A 61 7.23 3.01 7.37
CA ASN A 61 8.45 2.35 7.82
C ASN A 61 8.21 1.47 9.05
N ALA A 62 7.45 1.96 10.03
CA ALA A 62 7.16 1.21 11.25
C ALA A 62 6.34 -0.07 11.02
N ILE A 63 5.48 -0.11 10.00
CA ILE A 63 4.62 -1.28 9.73
C ILE A 63 5.16 -2.20 8.63
N THR A 64 5.93 -1.67 7.69
CA THR A 64 6.49 -2.44 6.55
C THR A 64 7.95 -2.82 6.76
N LEU A 65 8.61 -2.25 7.78
CA LEU A 65 10.06 -2.32 8.01
C LEU A 65 10.90 -1.73 6.87
N ASN A 66 10.31 -0.87 6.04
CA ASN A 66 11.05 -0.08 5.06
C ASN A 66 11.84 1.03 5.77
N GLU A 67 12.81 1.59 5.06
CA GLU A 67 13.65 2.70 5.52
C GLU A 67 13.52 3.91 4.60
N PHE A 68 12.30 4.37 4.33
CA PHE A 68 12.09 5.61 3.57
C PHE A 68 12.63 6.81 4.34
N HIS A 69 13.29 7.72 3.64
CA HIS A 69 13.86 8.95 4.18
C HIS A 69 13.05 10.20 3.83
N SER A 70 12.02 10.06 2.99
CA SER A 70 11.15 11.16 2.60
C SER A 70 9.74 10.70 2.21
N SER A 71 8.79 11.64 2.24
CA SER A 71 7.44 11.40 1.72
C SER A 71 7.43 11.06 0.24
N GLU A 72 8.36 11.63 -0.55
CA GLU A 72 8.49 11.36 -1.99
C GLU A 72 8.90 9.91 -2.27
N GLU A 73 9.82 9.35 -1.48
CA GLU A 73 10.22 7.94 -1.60
C GLU A 73 9.06 7.00 -1.28
N ALA A 74 8.35 7.27 -0.18
CA ALA A 74 7.18 6.47 0.20
C ALA A 74 6.03 6.63 -0.82
N GLN A 75 5.83 7.81 -1.38
CA GLN A 75 4.83 8.07 -2.42
C GLN A 75 5.13 7.25 -3.69
N ARG A 76 6.38 7.26 -4.17
CA ARG A 76 6.81 6.45 -5.32
C ARG A 76 6.60 4.96 -5.06
N TRP A 77 6.93 4.50 -3.86
CA TRP A 77 6.73 3.11 -3.48
C TRP A 77 5.24 2.72 -3.46
N LEU A 78 4.38 3.55 -2.87
CA LEU A 78 2.92 3.36 -2.91
C LEU A 78 2.37 3.38 -4.35
N GLN A 79 2.93 4.21 -5.23
CA GLN A 79 2.57 4.23 -6.63
C GLN A 79 2.90 2.90 -7.31
N CYS A 80 4.10 2.35 -7.08
CA CYS A 80 4.46 1.05 -7.63
C CYS A 80 3.55 -0.08 -7.13
N ILE A 81 3.13 -0.03 -5.86
CA ILE A 81 2.14 -0.98 -5.31
C ILE A 81 0.82 -0.83 -6.05
N TYR A 82 0.34 0.40 -6.23
CA TYR A 82 -0.91 0.66 -6.94
C TYR A 82 -0.86 0.09 -8.36
N GLU A 83 0.20 0.36 -9.10
CA GLU A 83 0.39 -0.13 -10.48
C GLU A 83 0.52 -1.65 -10.56
N ALA A 84 1.16 -2.28 -9.57
CA ALA A 84 1.31 -3.74 -9.52
C ALA A 84 -0.01 -4.45 -9.19
N VAL A 85 -0.80 -3.88 -8.29
CA VAL A 85 -2.02 -4.50 -7.75
C VAL A 85 -3.26 -4.15 -8.60
N PHE A 86 -3.27 -2.99 -9.25
CA PHE A 86 -4.35 -2.51 -10.11
C PHE A 86 -3.84 -2.14 -11.52
N PRO A 87 -3.26 -3.09 -12.28
CA PRO A 87 -2.59 -2.79 -13.56
C PRO A 87 -3.53 -2.41 -14.71
N ASP A 88 -4.84 -2.67 -14.58
CA ASP A 88 -5.85 -2.46 -15.61
C ASP A 88 -6.51 -1.06 -15.54
N GLU A 89 -5.95 -0.10 -14.78
CA GLU A 89 -6.46 1.27 -14.59
C GLU A 89 -5.39 2.35 -14.64
#